data_AF-A0A7X8KN15-F1
#
_entry.id   AF-A0A7X8KN15-F1
#
_cell.length_a   1.000
_cell.length_b   1.000
_cell.length_c   1.000
_cell.angle_alpha   90.00
_cell.angle_beta   90.00
_cell.angle_gamma   90.00
#
_symmetry.space_group_name_H-M   'P 1'
#
loop_
_entity.id
_entity.type
_entity.pdbx_description
1 polymer ?
#
loop_
_entity_poly.entity_id
_entity_poly.type
_entity_poly.pdbx_seq_one_letter_code
_entity_poly.pdbx_strand_id
1 'polypeptide(L)' 'MKALKKHYEDETEKLYFSLDKRMACGYGGCMGCVVETSGGLKRICADQSLFRADEVTEDEY' A
#
# COMPACT_ATOMS: atom_id res chain seq x y z
N MET A 1 -8.16 4.84 -4.93
CA MET A 1 -7.88 3.51 -5.54
C MET A 1 -9.12 2.77 -6.04
N LYS A 2 -10.29 2.99 -5.41
CA LYS A 2 -11.58 2.38 -5.74
C LYS A 2 -11.95 2.30 -7.23
N ALA A 3 -11.76 3.38 -7.99
CA ALA A 3 -12.11 3.41 -9.42
C ALA A 3 -11.29 2.41 -10.25
N LEU A 4 -9.99 2.28 -9.96
CA LEU A 4 -9.11 1.34 -10.66
C LEU A 4 -9.40 -0.10 -10.23
N LYS A 5 -9.62 -0.36 -8.94
CA LYS A 5 -10.05 -1.69 -8.46
C LYS A 5 -11.34 -2.14 -9.16
N LYS A 6 -12.30 -1.23 -9.34
CA LYS A 6 -13.54 -1.52 -10.08
C LYS A 6 -13.30 -1.76 -11.56
N HIS A 7 -12.40 -1.00 -12.21
CA HIS A 7 -12.15 -1.17 -13.64
C HIS A 7 -11.41 -2.47 -13.97
N TYR A 8 -10.58 -2.95 -13.05
CA TYR A 8 -9.80 -4.17 -13.16
C TYR A 8 -10.29 -5.26 -12.20
N GLU A 9 -11.61 -5.34 -11.96
CA GLU A 9 -12.17 -6.25 -10.94
C GLU A 9 -11.80 -7.72 -11.21
N ASP A 10 -11.83 -8.13 -12.49
CA ASP A 10 -11.51 -9.49 -12.94
C ASP A 10 -10.01 -9.83 -12.93
N GLU A 11 -9.13 -8.83 -12.77
CA GLU A 11 -7.67 -8.99 -12.82
C GLU A 11 -6.99 -8.24 -11.65
N THR A 12 -7.67 -8.17 -10.50
CA THR A 12 -7.22 -7.43 -9.32
C THR A 12 -5.83 -7.91 -8.84
N GLU A 13 -5.50 -9.19 -9.06
CA GLU A 13 -4.22 -9.78 -8.71
C GLU A 13 -3.04 -9.22 -9.52
N LYS A 14 -3.31 -8.62 -10.69
CA LYS A 14 -2.31 -7.96 -11.56
C LYS A 14 -2.23 -6.46 -11.32
N LEU A 15 -3.15 -5.89 -10.55
CA LEU A 15 -3.18 -4.47 -10.24
C LEU A 15 -2.27 -4.17 -9.04
N TYR A 16 -1.32 -3.25 -9.24
CA TYR A 16 -0.44 -2.74 -8.20
C TYR A 16 -0.63 -1.24 -7.99
N PHE A 17 -0.59 -0.80 -6.76
CA PHE A 17 -0.59 0.61 -6.37
C PHE A 17 0.79 1.00 -5.82
N SER A 18 1.34 2.08 -6.37
CA SER A 18 2.44 2.79 -5.72
C SER A 18 1.84 3.67 -4.63
N LEU A 19 2.13 3.35 -3.37
CA LEU A 19 1.63 4.10 -2.23
C LEU A 19 2.67 5.13 -1.77
N ASP A 20 2.16 6.27 -1.32
CA ASP A 20 2.96 7.30 -0.66
C ASP A 20 2.30 7.72 0.64
N LYS A 21 3.11 8.02 1.65
CA LYS A 21 2.71 8.47 2.99
C LYS A 21 3.84 9.32 3.53
N ARG A 22 3.51 10.39 4.25
CA ARG A 22 4.53 11.32 4.78
C ARG A 22 5.58 10.55 5.58
N MET A 23 6.83 10.76 5.23
CA MET A 23 7.98 10.12 5.86
C MET A 23 8.76 11.14 6.69
N ALA A 24 9.19 10.76 7.89
CA ALA A 24 10.14 11.55 8.67
C ALA A 24 11.56 11.01 8.51
N CYS A 25 11.78 9.74 8.82
CA CYS A 25 13.12 9.15 8.79
C CYS A 25 13.56 8.62 7.41
N GLY A 26 12.65 8.14 6.56
CA GLY A 26 12.97 7.58 5.25
C GLY A 26 13.75 6.25 5.23
N TYR A 27 14.18 5.72 6.38
CA TYR A 27 14.92 4.43 6.48
C TYR A 27 14.21 3.38 7.35
N GLY A 28 12.99 3.66 7.82
CA GLY A 28 12.13 2.70 8.52
C GLY A 28 12.17 2.75 10.05
N GLY A 29 12.90 3.69 10.66
CA GLY A 29 13.00 3.81 12.12
C GLY A 29 11.82 4.51 12.83
N CYS A 30 11.13 5.44 12.16
CA CYS A 30 10.09 6.27 12.80
C CYS A 30 8.67 5.70 12.70
N MET A 31 8.45 4.63 11.91
CA MET A 31 7.14 4.00 11.68
C MET A 31 6.02 4.92 11.13
N GLY A 32 6.34 6.17 10.74
CA GLY A 32 5.34 7.15 10.28
C GLY A 32 4.72 6.82 8.91
N CYS A 33 5.39 6.01 8.10
CA CYS A 33 4.92 5.58 6.78
C CYS A 33 4.41 4.13 6.77
N VAL A 34 3.90 3.63 7.91
CA VAL A 34 3.30 2.29 7.99
C VAL A 34 1.98 2.26 7.24
N VAL A 35 1.75 1.17 6.52
CA VAL A 35 0.52 0.81 5.82
C VAL A 35 0.05 -0.53 6.38
N GLU A 36 -1.25 -0.62 6.66
CA GLU A 36 -1.87 -1.88 7.04
C GLU A 36 -2.11 -2.74 5.80
N THR A 37 -1.62 -3.98 5.82
CA THR A 37 -1.87 -4.95 4.76
C THR A 37 -2.48 -6.24 5.32
N SER A 38 -3.08 -7.04 4.46
CA SER A 38 -3.53 -8.40 4.82
C SER A 38 -2.40 -9.30 5.34
N GLY A 39 -1.14 -8.99 4.99
CA GLY A 39 0.07 -9.66 5.48
C GLY A 39 0.70 -9.03 6.74
N GLY A 40 0.03 -8.07 7.38
CA GLY A 40 0.53 -7.31 8.52
C GLY A 40 1.02 -5.91 8.16
N LEU A 41 1.72 -5.27 9.10
CA LEU A 41 2.19 -3.90 8.94
C LEU A 41 3.44 -3.85 8.04
N LYS A 42 3.41 -2.98 7.02
CA LYS A 42 4.55 -2.72 6.14
C LYS A 42 4.88 -1.23 6.09
N ARG A 43 6.16 -0.87 5.98
CA ARG A 43 6.64 0.50 5.83
C ARG A 43 6.92 0.80 4.36
N ILE A 44 6.37 1.91 3.86
CA ILE A 44 6.62 2.35 2.46
C ILE A 44 8.11 2.57 2.19
N CYS A 45 8.82 3.20 3.14
CA CYS A 45 10.22 3.59 2.95
C CYS A 45 11.25 2.45 3.03
N ALA A 46 10.89 1.27 3.56
CA ALA A 46 11.86 0.23 3.89
C ALA A 46 11.43 -1.18 3.49
N ASP A 47 10.13 -1.51 3.56
CA ASP A 47 9.64 -2.86 3.28
C ASP A 47 9.18 -2.97 1.84
N GLN A 48 8.29 -2.06 1.40
CA GLN A 48 7.71 -2.10 0.05
C GLN A 48 6.97 -0.80 -0.26
N SER A 49 7.17 -0.23 -1.46
CA SER A 49 6.41 0.93 -1.95
C SER A 49 5.32 0.58 -2.97
N LEU A 50 5.36 -0.63 -3.54
CA LEU A 50 4.40 -1.16 -4.51
C LEU A 50 3.57 -2.28 -3.89
N PHE A 51 2.26 -2.08 -3.77
CA PHE A 51 1.36 -3.02 -3.12
C PHE A 51 0.35 -3.60 -4.12
N ARG A 52 0.01 -4.87 -3.99
CA ARG A 52 -1.09 -5.47 -4.75
C ARG A 52 -2.42 -4.88 -4.31
N ALA A 53 -3.35 -4.73 -5.25
CA ALA A 53 -4.66 -4.15 -4.97
C ALA A 53 -5.49 -4.94 -3.95
N ASP A 54 -5.22 -6.25 -3.79
CA ASP A 54 -5.88 -7.12 -2.82
C ASP A 54 -5.20 -7.14 -1.44
N GLU A 55 -4.00 -6.59 -1.27
CA GLU A 55 -3.32 -6.57 0.03
C GLU A 55 -3.60 -5.32 0.86
N VAL A 56 -4.06 -4.22 0.25
CA VAL A 56 -4.26 -2.90 0.90
C VAL A 56 -5.74 -2.66 1.21
N THR A 57 -6.02 -2.32 2.47
CA THR A 57 -7.37 -1.95 2.95
C THR A 57 -7.79 -0.58 2.40
N GLU A 58 -9.07 -0.40 2.11
CA GLU A 58 -9.59 0.84 1.51
C GLU A 58 -9.68 2.00 2.50
N ASP A 59 -9.69 1.71 3.80
CA ASP A 59 -9.93 2.73 4.84
C ASP A 59 -8.76 3.72 5.01
N GLU A 60 -7.57 3.40 4.48
CA GLU A 60 -6.41 4.31 4.51
C GLU A 60 -6.28 5.22 3.26
N TYR A 61 -6.99 4.99 2.13
CA TYR A 61 -6.74 5.66 0.83
C TYR A 61 -7.91 5.86 -0.16
#